data_AF-A0A7C2Q4Z9-F1
#
_entry.id   AF-A0A7C2Q4Z9-F1
#
_cell.length_a   1.000
_cell.length_b   1.000
_cell.length_c   1.000
_cell.angle_alpha   90.00
_cell.angle_beta   90.00
_cell.angle_gamma   90.00
#
_symmetry.space_group_name_H-M   'P 1'
#
loop_
_entity.id
_entity.type
_entity.pdbx_description
1 polymer ?
#
loop_
_entity_poly.entity_id
_entity_poly.type
_entity_poly.pdbx_seq_one_letter_code
_entity_poly.pdbx_strand_id
1 'polypeptide(L)'
;MQLAASSDYSIVAILLITALALSALILLLTHAVGPKRHGATKDSTYESGVDPLGDARRRFNVKFYLVAVLFLVFDVEIIFLYPWAVVFPKLKQAGGPSPDAPWAGALVDAGYGTGFFLVSIGLFFVLLTVGFVYEWRKGIFKWD
;
A
#
# COMPACT_ATOMS: atom_id res chain seq x y z
N MET A 1 11.12 4.21 -30.13
CA MET A 1 10.18 3.66 -29.13
C MET A 1 10.63 3.87 -27.67
N GLN A 2 11.94 3.93 -27.36
CA GLN A 2 12.45 4.24 -26.00
C GLN A 2 12.33 5.71 -25.55
N LEU A 3 12.08 6.67 -26.46
CA LEU A 3 11.96 8.11 -26.13
C LEU A 3 10.54 8.54 -25.70
N ALA A 4 9.54 7.66 -25.79
CA ALA A 4 8.18 7.96 -25.36
C ALA A 4 8.02 7.79 -23.82
N ALA A 5 8.62 6.74 -23.25
CA ALA A 5 8.52 6.45 -21.82
C ALA A 5 9.14 7.54 -20.93
N SER A 6 10.19 8.22 -21.39
CA SER A 6 10.75 9.38 -20.66
C SER A 6 9.77 10.56 -20.57
N SER A 7 8.86 10.68 -21.54
CA SER A 7 7.81 11.71 -21.53
C SER A 7 6.61 11.33 -20.67
N ASP A 8 6.38 10.04 -20.42
CA ASP A 8 5.23 9.58 -19.62
C ASP A 8 5.50 9.77 -18.13
N TYR A 9 6.69 9.43 -17.65
CA TYR A 9 7.08 9.66 -16.26
C TYR A 9 7.33 11.15 -15.95
N SER A 10 7.67 11.96 -16.95
CA SER A 10 7.84 13.40 -16.76
C SER A 10 6.52 14.09 -16.43
N ILE A 11 5.39 13.62 -16.98
CA ILE A 11 4.04 14.11 -16.63
C ILE A 11 3.73 13.83 -15.15
N VAL A 12 4.01 12.61 -14.68
CA VAL A 12 3.82 12.24 -13.27
C VAL A 12 4.71 13.09 -12.36
N ALA A 13 5.98 13.29 -12.73
CA ALA A 13 6.91 14.13 -11.97
C ALA A 13 6.45 15.59 -11.90
N ILE A 14 6.00 16.16 -13.02
CA ILE A 14 5.45 17.52 -13.07
C ILE A 14 4.23 17.63 -12.15
N LEU A 15 3.29 16.67 -12.20
CA LEU A 15 2.11 16.67 -11.34
C LEU A 15 2.49 16.64 -9.86
N LEU A 16 3.42 15.76 -9.47
CA LEU A 16 3.91 15.69 -8.08
C LEU A 16 4.57 17.00 -7.64
N ILE A 17 5.43 17.58 -8.49
CA ILE A 17 6.10 18.85 -8.20
C ILE A 17 5.07 19.98 -8.07
N THR A 18 4.10 20.06 -8.97
CA THR A 18 3.04 21.08 -8.91
C THR A 18 2.18 20.91 -7.66
N ALA A 19 1.81 19.68 -7.29
CA ALA A 19 1.04 19.41 -6.09
C ALA A 19 1.80 19.83 -4.81
N LEU A 20 3.09 19.50 -4.73
CA LEU A 20 3.95 19.90 -3.62
C LEU A 20 4.18 21.43 -3.58
N ALA A 21 4.44 22.04 -4.73
CA ALA A 21 4.65 23.48 -4.86
C ALA A 21 3.40 24.27 -4.46
N LEU A 22 2.22 23.84 -4.91
CA LEU A 22 0.95 24.45 -4.52
C LEU A 22 0.68 24.27 -3.03
N SER A 23 0.91 23.07 -2.48
CA SER A 23 0.75 22.81 -1.05
C SER A 23 1.69 23.69 -0.21
N ALA A 24 2.95 23.79 -0.59
CA ALA A 24 3.92 24.66 0.06
C ALA A 24 3.54 26.14 -0.07
N LEU A 25 3.09 26.58 -1.24
CA LEU A 25 2.63 27.95 -1.47
C LEU A 25 1.46 28.30 -0.56
N ILE A 26 0.45 27.42 -0.47
CA ILE A 26 -0.70 27.63 0.43
C ILE A 26 -0.23 27.72 1.88
N LEU A 27 0.62 26.80 2.35
CA LEU A 27 1.16 26.83 3.71
C LEU A 27 1.95 28.13 3.99
N LEU A 28 2.76 28.60 3.04
CA LEU A 28 3.53 29.84 3.15
C LEU A 28 2.60 31.06 3.19
N LEU A 29 1.59 31.11 2.33
CA LEU A 29 0.61 32.20 2.30
C LEU A 29 -0.20 32.24 3.60
N THR A 30 -0.69 31.09 4.07
CA THR A 30 -1.41 30.99 5.35
C THR A 30 -0.53 31.43 6.52
N HIS A 31 0.74 31.02 6.54
CA HIS A 31 1.67 31.43 7.60
C HIS A 31 2.06 32.92 7.53
N ALA A 32 2.14 33.49 6.33
CA ALA A 32 2.52 34.89 6.12
C ALA A 32 1.37 35.87 6.41
N VAL A 33 0.14 35.54 5.98
CA VAL A 33 -1.04 36.41 6.14
C VAL A 33 -1.73 36.22 7.50
N GLY A 34 -1.58 35.05 8.12
CA GLY A 34 -2.26 34.70 9.37
C GLY A 34 -1.85 35.56 10.58
N PRO A 35 -2.79 35.99 11.44
CA PRO A 35 -2.48 36.74 12.66
C PRO A 35 -1.60 35.92 13.63
N LYS A 36 -0.41 36.44 13.94
CA LYS A 36 0.54 35.80 14.86
C LYS A 36 0.27 36.22 16.31
N ARG A 37 -0.71 35.60 16.94
CA ARG A 37 -0.99 35.76 18.39
C ARG A 37 -0.53 34.51 19.14
N HIS A 38 0.49 34.67 19.97
CA HIS A 38 1.02 33.64 20.87
C HIS A 38 0.59 33.94 22.31
N GLY A 39 0.59 32.94 23.17
CA GLY A 39 0.20 33.12 24.58
C GLY A 39 0.27 31.80 25.33
N ALA A 40 0.62 31.85 26.62
CA ALA A 40 0.90 30.67 27.42
C ALA A 40 -0.20 29.59 27.36
N THR A 41 -1.48 29.98 27.40
CA THR A 41 -2.63 29.07 27.29
C THR A 41 -2.92 28.59 25.87
N LYS A 42 -2.54 29.35 24.84
CA LYS A 42 -2.72 28.96 23.44
C LYS A 42 -1.64 27.97 22.99
N ASP A 43 -0.44 28.14 23.54
CA ASP A 43 0.73 27.32 23.23
C ASP A 43 0.85 26.10 24.18
N SER A 44 0.04 26.03 25.24
CA SER A 44 -0.06 24.86 26.12
C SER A 44 -0.77 23.69 25.44
N THR A 45 -0.38 22.46 25.79
CA THR A 45 -1.05 21.24 25.31
C THR A 45 -2.53 21.24 25.69
N TYR A 46 -3.40 20.84 24.76
CA TYR A 46 -4.83 20.78 24.98
C TYR A 46 -5.20 19.56 25.83
N GLU A 47 -5.74 19.79 27.02
CA GLU A 47 -6.40 18.78 27.85
C GLU A 47 -7.64 19.38 28.54
N SER A 48 -8.52 20.02 27.77
CA SER A 48 -9.78 20.64 28.26
C SER A 48 -9.65 21.56 29.49
N GLY A 49 -8.51 22.26 29.62
CA GLY A 49 -8.24 23.20 30.70
C GLY A 49 -7.62 22.59 31.95
N VAL A 50 -7.30 21.28 31.95
CA VAL A 50 -6.45 20.67 32.96
C VAL A 50 -4.99 20.63 32.49
N ASP A 51 -4.05 20.65 33.43
CA ASP A 51 -2.64 20.45 33.12
C ASP A 51 -2.43 19.04 32.56
N PRO A 52 -1.67 18.90 31.46
CA PRO A 52 -1.59 17.64 30.77
C PRO A 52 -0.99 16.53 31.63
N LEU A 53 -1.73 15.44 31.82
CA LEU A 53 -1.34 14.37 32.72
C LEU A 53 -0.42 13.36 32.02
N GLY A 54 0.88 13.62 32.04
CA GLY A 54 1.92 12.68 31.59
C GLY A 54 2.49 12.97 30.20
N ASP A 55 3.54 12.23 29.81
CA ASP A 55 4.23 12.42 28.53
C ASP A 55 3.43 11.85 27.34
N ALA A 56 3.67 12.36 26.13
CA ALA A 56 3.12 11.84 24.87
C ALA A 56 3.78 10.53 24.42
N ARG A 57 4.89 10.13 25.05
CA ARG A 57 5.68 8.92 24.69
C ARG A 57 5.24 7.65 25.42
N ARG A 58 3.95 7.51 25.71
CA ARG A 58 3.43 6.31 26.36
C ARG A 58 3.38 5.17 25.35
N ARG A 59 3.48 3.95 25.85
CA ARG A 59 3.30 2.76 25.01
C ARG A 59 1.83 2.68 24.60
N PHE A 60 1.58 2.85 23.32
CA PHE A 60 0.27 2.58 22.73
C PHE A 60 0.01 1.08 22.70
N ASN A 61 -1.26 0.70 22.57
CA ASN A 61 -1.65 -0.70 22.56
C ASN A 61 -0.94 -1.46 21.42
N VAL A 62 -0.33 -2.60 21.73
CA VAL A 62 0.40 -3.46 20.76
C VAL A 62 -0.51 -3.91 19.61
N LYS A 63 -1.84 -3.90 19.81
CA LYS A 63 -2.83 -4.24 18.77
C LYS A 63 -2.66 -3.41 17.48
N PHE A 64 -2.22 -2.14 17.56
CA PHE A 64 -1.92 -1.34 16.36
C PHE A 64 -0.76 -1.90 15.53
N TYR A 65 0.26 -2.45 16.19
CA TYR A 65 1.38 -3.11 15.52
C TYR A 65 0.93 -4.41 14.83
N LEU A 66 0.04 -5.19 15.45
CA LEU A 66 -0.49 -6.42 14.85
C LEU A 66 -1.29 -6.13 13.57
N VAL A 67 -2.10 -5.06 13.56
CA VAL A 67 -2.80 -4.62 12.35
C VAL A 67 -1.82 -4.16 11.27
N ALA A 68 -0.74 -3.46 11.63
CA ALA A 68 0.27 -3.00 10.67
C ALA A 68 1.05 -4.16 10.03
N VAL A 69 1.45 -5.17 10.81
CA VAL A 69 2.12 -6.37 10.29
C VAL A 69 1.19 -7.16 9.38
N LEU A 70 -0.08 -7.31 9.77
CA LEU A 70 -1.08 -7.96 8.93
C LEU A 70 -1.29 -7.23 7.60
N PHE A 71 -1.40 -5.90 7.63
CA PHE A 71 -1.48 -5.08 6.43
C PHE A 71 -0.27 -5.30 5.52
N LEU A 72 0.95 -5.34 6.08
CA LEU A 72 2.17 -5.58 5.32
C LEU A 72 2.16 -6.95 4.64
N VAL A 73 1.71 -8.01 5.33
CA VAL A 73 1.60 -9.36 4.74
C VAL A 73 0.61 -9.38 3.58
N PHE A 74 -0.55 -8.72 3.74
CA PHE A 74 -1.55 -8.59 2.65
C PHE A 74 -1.09 -7.66 1.51
N ASP A 75 -0.31 -6.62 1.79
CA ASP A 75 0.24 -5.75 0.75
C ASP A 75 1.28 -6.51 -0.11
N VAL A 76 2.12 -7.32 0.54
CA VAL A 76 3.02 -8.26 -0.15
C VAL A 76 2.25 -9.31 -0.94
N GLU A 77 1.06 -9.75 -0.51
CA GLU A 77 0.22 -10.64 -1.33
C GLU A 77 -0.14 -9.98 -2.68
N ILE A 78 -0.58 -8.71 -2.65
CA ILE A 78 -1.01 -7.99 -3.85
C ILE A 78 0.13 -7.85 -4.86
N ILE A 79 1.38 -7.68 -4.40
CA ILE A 79 2.53 -7.60 -5.31
C ILE A 79 2.74 -8.89 -6.11
N PHE A 80 2.39 -10.04 -5.55
CA PHE A 80 2.45 -11.34 -6.24
C PHE A 80 1.23 -11.59 -7.13
N LEU A 81 0.07 -11.05 -6.76
CA LEU A 81 -1.12 -11.10 -7.60
C LEU A 81 -0.98 -10.27 -8.88
N TYR A 82 -0.20 -9.18 -8.85
CA TYR A 82 -0.08 -8.26 -9.98
C TYR A 82 0.47 -8.93 -11.27
N PRO A 83 1.62 -9.63 -11.26
CA PRO A 83 2.09 -10.38 -12.44
C PRO A 83 1.09 -11.41 -12.95
N TRP A 84 0.39 -12.10 -12.05
CA TRP A 84 -0.64 -13.06 -12.45
C TRP A 84 -1.79 -12.37 -13.19
N ALA A 85 -2.29 -11.24 -12.67
CA ALA A 85 -3.42 -10.50 -13.24
C ALA A 85 -3.13 -9.95 -14.65
N VAL A 86 -1.89 -9.54 -14.93
CA VAL A 86 -1.53 -8.95 -16.23
C VAL A 86 -1.12 -9.99 -17.29
N VAL A 87 -0.62 -11.17 -16.87
CA VAL A 87 -0.15 -12.22 -17.79
C VAL A 87 -1.23 -13.26 -18.09
N PHE A 88 -2.07 -13.64 -17.13
CA PHE A 88 -3.08 -14.69 -17.30
C PHE A 88 -4.07 -14.45 -18.47
N PRO A 89 -4.60 -13.24 -18.69
CA PRO A 89 -5.47 -12.97 -19.84
C PRO A 89 -4.78 -13.21 -21.19
N LYS A 90 -3.47 -12.99 -21.27
CA LYS A 90 -2.68 -13.17 -22.50
C LYS A 90 -2.44 -14.64 -22.80
N LEU A 91 -2.19 -15.46 -21.78
CA LEU A 91 -2.05 -16.92 -21.92
C LEU A 91 -3.33 -17.58 -22.45
N LYS A 92 -4.50 -17.09 -22.02
CA LYS A 92 -5.80 -17.61 -22.49
C LYS A 92 -6.09 -17.24 -23.95
N GLN A 93 -5.65 -16.08 -24.41
CA GLN A 93 -5.94 -15.57 -25.76
C GLN A 93 -4.90 -15.99 -26.81
N ALA A 94 -3.63 -16.16 -26.42
CA ALA A 94 -2.54 -16.43 -27.34
C ALA A 94 -2.31 -17.92 -27.66
N GLY A 95 -2.92 -18.85 -26.91
CA GLY A 95 -2.68 -20.29 -27.09
C GLY A 95 -1.22 -20.72 -26.86
N GLY A 96 -0.40 -19.86 -26.23
CA GLY A 96 1.04 -20.04 -26.07
C GLY A 96 1.73 -18.84 -25.37
N PRO A 97 3.06 -18.92 -25.20
CA PRO A 97 3.89 -17.92 -24.51
C PRO A 97 3.67 -16.48 -25.00
N SER A 98 3.39 -15.53 -24.09
CA SER A 98 3.38 -14.12 -24.47
C SER A 98 4.81 -13.55 -24.50
N PRO A 99 5.21 -12.71 -25.49
CA PRO A 99 6.59 -12.19 -25.61
C PRO A 99 7.08 -11.37 -24.41
N ASP A 100 6.15 -10.80 -23.65
CA ASP A 100 6.38 -9.99 -22.46
C ASP A 100 6.52 -10.80 -21.17
N ALA A 101 6.22 -12.10 -21.21
CA ALA A 101 6.40 -13.02 -20.09
C ALA A 101 7.17 -14.28 -20.54
N PRO A 102 8.50 -14.18 -20.79
CA PRO A 102 9.31 -15.32 -21.22
C PRO A 102 9.25 -16.51 -20.26
N TRP A 103 9.12 -16.20 -18.96
CA TRP A 103 8.94 -17.20 -17.89
C TRP A 103 7.62 -17.97 -18.02
N ALA A 104 6.54 -17.31 -18.48
CA ALA A 104 5.25 -17.96 -18.69
C ALA A 104 5.34 -18.91 -19.89
N GLY A 105 6.15 -18.56 -20.89
CA GLY A 105 6.44 -19.42 -22.01
C GLY A 105 7.13 -20.72 -21.65
N ALA A 106 8.21 -20.61 -20.89
CA ALA A 106 8.95 -21.77 -20.40
C ALA A 106 8.07 -22.71 -19.56
N LEU A 107 7.09 -22.18 -18.82
CA LEU A 107 6.12 -22.99 -18.07
C LEU A 107 5.12 -23.70 -18.98
N VAL A 108 4.59 -23.01 -20.01
CA VAL A 108 3.70 -23.63 -21.00
C VAL A 108 4.44 -24.72 -21.78
N ASP A 109 5.69 -24.47 -22.19
CA ASP A 109 6.55 -25.43 -22.88
C ASP A 109 6.93 -26.62 -21.98
N ALA A 110 7.04 -26.40 -20.67
CA ALA A 110 7.19 -27.45 -19.66
C ALA A 110 5.88 -28.22 -19.36
N GLY A 111 4.78 -27.94 -20.06
CA GLY A 111 3.51 -28.64 -19.94
C GLY A 111 2.56 -28.09 -18.88
N TYR A 112 2.86 -26.96 -18.25
CA TYR A 112 1.97 -26.29 -17.30
C TYR A 112 0.90 -25.48 -18.04
N GLY A 113 -0.27 -26.08 -18.27
CA GLY A 113 -1.40 -25.41 -18.91
C GLY A 113 -2.11 -24.39 -18.01
N THR A 114 -3.12 -23.71 -18.55
CA THR A 114 -3.95 -22.71 -17.84
C THR A 114 -4.51 -23.20 -16.49
N GLY A 115 -4.80 -24.50 -16.38
CA GLY A 115 -5.24 -25.13 -15.14
C GLY A 115 -4.21 -25.04 -14.01
N PHE A 116 -2.91 -25.15 -14.31
CA PHE A 116 -1.85 -25.00 -13.32
C PHE A 116 -1.82 -23.59 -12.73
N PHE A 117 -1.93 -22.55 -13.57
CA PHE A 117 -1.95 -21.15 -13.14
C PHE A 117 -3.20 -20.78 -12.32
N LEU A 118 -4.33 -21.43 -12.58
CA LEU A 118 -5.55 -21.26 -11.79
C LEU A 118 -5.48 -21.99 -10.45
N VAL A 119 -4.88 -23.18 -10.43
CA VAL A 119 -4.69 -23.94 -9.19
C VAL A 119 -3.64 -23.27 -8.31
N SER A 120 -2.55 -22.75 -8.88
CA SER A 120 -1.49 -22.09 -8.11
C SER A 120 -1.99 -20.82 -7.43
N ILE A 121 -2.76 -19.98 -8.14
CA ILE A 121 -3.35 -18.78 -7.54
C ILE A 121 -4.41 -19.14 -6.50
N GLY A 122 -5.23 -20.17 -6.76
CA GLY A 122 -6.22 -20.66 -5.79
C GLY A 122 -5.55 -21.18 -4.52
N LEU A 123 -4.46 -21.94 -4.65
CA LEU A 123 -3.67 -22.42 -3.53
C LEU A 123 -3.02 -21.26 -2.76
N PHE A 124 -2.49 -20.27 -3.47
CA PHE A 124 -1.91 -19.07 -2.88
C PHE A 124 -2.93 -18.31 -2.01
N PHE A 125 -4.14 -18.06 -2.54
CA PHE A 125 -5.23 -17.44 -1.78
C PHE A 125 -5.67 -18.29 -0.58
N VAL A 126 -5.74 -19.61 -0.73
CA VAL A 126 -6.13 -20.51 0.38
C VAL A 126 -5.12 -20.45 1.51
N LEU A 127 -3.82 -20.49 1.21
CA LEU A 127 -2.76 -20.41 2.23
C LEU A 127 -2.86 -19.11 3.05
N LEU A 128 -3.11 -17.99 2.38
CA LEU A 128 -3.20 -16.68 3.04
C LEU A 128 -4.51 -16.51 3.80
N THR A 129 -5.63 -16.94 3.22
CA THR A 129 -6.93 -16.94 3.89
C THR A 129 -6.88 -17.80 5.16
N VAL A 130 -6.20 -18.95 5.13
CA VAL A 130 -5.99 -19.80 6.32
C VAL A 130 -5.20 -19.05 7.40
N GLY A 131 -4.12 -18.37 7.03
CA GLY A 131 -3.35 -17.53 7.97
C GLY A 131 -4.19 -16.42 8.60
N PHE A 132 -4.95 -15.70 7.78
CA PHE A 132 -5.86 -14.65 8.24
C PHE A 132 -6.97 -15.18 9.15
N VAL A 133 -7.63 -16.28 8.76
CA VAL A 133 -8.67 -16.93 9.57
C VAL A 133 -8.10 -17.38 10.90
N TYR A 134 -6.88 -17.93 10.93
CA TYR A 134 -6.22 -18.30 12.17
C TYR A 134 -6.03 -17.10 13.11
N GLU A 135 -5.53 -15.97 12.60
CA GLU A 135 -5.37 -14.74 13.37
C GLU A 135 -6.70 -14.17 13.89
N TRP A 136 -7.73 -14.22 13.05
CA TRP A 136 -9.09 -13.82 13.41
C TRP A 136 -9.65 -14.69 14.53
N ARG A 137 -9.50 -16.02 14.41
CA ARG A 137 -9.96 -16.99 15.42
C ARG A 137 -9.21 -16.83 16.74
N LYS A 138 -7.94 -16.42 16.70
CA LYS A 138 -7.13 -16.11 17.89
C LYS A 138 -7.59 -14.81 18.60
N GLY A 139 -8.48 -14.03 17.98
CA GLY A 139 -9.08 -12.85 18.60
C GLY A 139 -8.11 -11.67 18.72
N ILE A 140 -7.12 -11.61 17.82
CA ILE A 140 -6.12 -10.53 17.80
C ILE A 140 -6.76 -9.14 17.64
N PHE A 141 -7.94 -9.09 17.01
CA PHE A 141 -8.72 -7.87 16.79
C PHE A 141 -9.72 -7.54 17.89
N LYS A 142 -9.71 -8.22 19.05
CA LYS A 142 -10.61 -7.86 20.14
C LYS A 142 -10.09 -6.61 20.84
N TRP A 143 -10.90 -5.55 20.84
CA TRP A 143 -10.60 -4.26 21.45
C TRP A 143 -11.41 -4.10 22.75
N ASP A 144 -11.04 -4.88 23.76
CA ASP A 144 -11.32 -4.54 25.17
C ASP A 144 -10.22 -3.59 25.70
#